data_AF-A0A6A4NHD4-F1
#
_entry.id   AF-A0A6A4NHD4-F1
#
_cell.length_a   1.000
_cell.length_b   1.000
_cell.length_c   1.000
_cell.angle_alpha   90.00
_cell.angle_beta   90.00
_cell.angle_gamma   90.00
#
_symmetry.space_group_name_H-M   'P 1'
#
loop_
_entity.id
_entity.type
_entity.pdbx_description
1 polymer ?
#
loop_
_entity_poly.entity_id
_entity_poly.type
_entity_poly.pdbx_seq_one_letter_code
_entity_poly.pdbx_strand_id
1 'polypeptide(L)' 'MKGVGTNDTTLIRVIVTRTEIDMQYIKVEYSKKYKKTLNDAVHSETSGHYRAFLLSLLGPNV' A
#
# COMPACT_ATOMS: atom_id res chain seq x y z
N MET A 1 6.56 2.57 -5.29
CA MET A 1 7.38 1.33 -5.29
C MET A 1 8.84 1.75 -5.47
N LYS A 2 9.84 0.90 -5.29
CA LYS A 2 11.23 1.31 -5.54
C LYS A 2 11.42 1.71 -7.02
N GLY A 3 11.88 2.94 -7.28
CA GLY A 3 12.19 3.43 -8.63
C GLY A 3 11.52 4.76 -8.99
N VAL A 4 11.68 5.20 -10.23
CA VAL A 4 10.96 6.37 -10.78
C VAL A 4 9.56 5.93 -11.18
N GLY A 5 8.55 6.59 -10.62
CA GLY A 5 7.14 6.28 -10.87
C GLY A 5 6.64 5.02 -10.15
N THR A 6 5.39 4.66 -10.43
CA THR A 6 4.69 3.56 -9.77
C THR A 6 4.21 2.55 -10.82
N ASN A 7 4.42 1.26 -10.57
CA ASN A 7 3.71 0.22 -11.32
C ASN A 7 2.28 0.11 -10.77
N ASP A 8 1.41 1.01 -11.23
CA ASP A 8 0.06 1.17 -10.70
C ASP A 8 -0.79 -0.09 -10.85
N THR A 9 -0.69 -0.78 -11.99
CA THR A 9 -1.41 -2.04 -12.23
C THR A 9 -1.09 -3.09 -11.17
N THR A 10 0.18 -3.20 -10.78
CA THR A 10 0.58 -4.15 -9.73
C THR A 10 0.16 -3.67 -8.35
N LEU A 11 0.33 -2.38 -8.07
CA LEU A 11 -0.04 -1.78 -6.79
C LEU A 11 -1.54 -1.98 -6.49
N ILE A 12 -2.40 -1.60 -7.44
CA ILE A 12 -3.86 -1.74 -7.33
C ILE A 12 -4.23 -3.21 -7.17
N ARG A 13 -3.71 -4.08 -8.05
CA ARG A 13 -4.06 -5.51 -8.03
C ARG A 13 -3.76 -6.13 -6.67
N VAL A 14 -2.58 -5.85 -6.09
CA VAL A 14 -2.22 -6.40 -4.78
C VAL A 14 -3.09 -5.83 -3.68
N ILE A 15 -3.29 -4.51 -3.62
CA ILE A 15 -4.09 -3.88 -2.56
C ILE A 15 -5.53 -4.41 -2.62
N VAL A 16 -6.18 -4.37 -3.78
CA VAL A 16 -7.59 -4.77 -3.93
C VAL A 16 -7.80 -6.26 -3.64
N THR A 17 -6.95 -7.14 -4.18
CA THR A 17 -7.15 -8.59 -4.04
C THR A 17 -6.78 -9.14 -2.66
N ARG A 18 -5.99 -8.41 -1.87
CA ARG A 18 -5.49 -8.88 -0.56
C ARG A 18 -6.11 -8.16 0.62
N THR A 19 -6.87 -7.08 0.38
CA THR A 19 -7.42 -6.22 1.44
C THR A 19 -8.22 -6.98 2.50
N GLU A 20 -9.03 -7.95 2.09
CA GLU A 20 -9.89 -8.76 2.96
C GLU A 20 -9.32 -10.15 3.29
N ILE A 21 -8.10 -10.46 2.84
CA ILE A 21 -7.49 -11.79 3.02
C ILE A 21 -6.42 -11.74 4.11
N ASP A 22 -5.36 -10.97 3.89
CA ASP A 22 -4.17 -10.99 4.73
C ASP A 22 -3.39 -9.67 4.74
N MET A 23 -4.07 -8.57 4.40
CA MET A 23 -3.45 -7.24 4.33
C MET A 23 -2.72 -6.84 5.61
N GLN A 24 -3.23 -7.21 6.80
CA GLN A 24 -2.58 -6.91 8.07
C GLN A 24 -1.22 -7.60 8.19
N TYR A 25 -1.11 -8.87 7.77
CA TYR A 25 0.17 -9.57 7.74
C TYR A 25 1.13 -8.95 6.72
N ILE A 26 0.63 -8.58 5.54
CA ILE A 26 1.42 -7.88 4.51
C ILE A 26 1.98 -6.56 5.05
N LYS A 27 1.17 -5.77 5.78
CA LYS A 27 1.62 -4.52 6.41
C LYS A 27 2.75 -4.76 7.40
N VAL A 28 2.61 -5.76 8.28
CA VAL A 28 3.63 -6.11 9.28
C VAL A 28 4.94 -6.52 8.60
N GLU A 29 4.88 -7.42 7.61
CA GLU A 29 6.08 -7.88 6.90
C GLU A 29 6.71 -6.77 6.06
N TYR A 30 5.90 -5.90 5.45
CA TYR A 30 6.40 -4.73 4.73
C TYR A 30 7.18 -3.79 5.67
N SER A 31 6.60 -3.45 6.83
CA SER A 31 7.25 -2.60 7.84
C SER A 31 8.54 -3.23 8.36
N LYS A 32 8.56 -4.54 8.64
CA LYS A 32 9.78 -5.25 9.07
C LYS A 32 10.90 -5.17 8.04
N LYS A 33 10.56 -5.36 6.76
CA LYS A 33 11.51 -5.43 5.64
C LYS A 33 12.03 -4.06 5.21
N TYR A 34 11.15 -3.06 5.13
CA TYR A 34 11.48 -1.75 4.54
C TYR A 34 11.62 -0.63 5.58
N LYS A 35 11.36 -0.91 6.86
CA LYS A 35 11.42 0.07 7.97
C LYS A 35 10.56 1.31 7.73
N LYS A 36 9.49 1.14 6.94
CA LYS A 36 8.48 2.16 6.57
C LYS A 36 7.14 1.45 6.47
N THR A 37 6.06 2.09 6.90
CA THR A 37 4.73 1.48 6.80
C THR A 37 4.29 1.39 5.34
N LEU A 38 3.45 0.40 5.02
CA LEU A 38 2.88 0.27 3.68
C LEU A 38 2.03 1.49 3.33
N ASN A 39 1.26 2.04 4.28
CA ASN A 39 0.47 3.24 4.09
C ASN A 39 1.35 4.45 3.73
N ASP A 40 2.46 4.68 4.43
CA ASP A 40 3.38 5.79 4.11
C ASP A 40 4.02 5.62 2.73
N ALA A 41 4.27 4.38 2.33
CA ALA A 41 4.80 4.07 1.00
C ALA A 41 3.76 4.37 -0.09
N VAL A 42 2.51 3.95 0.09
CA VAL A 42 1.43 4.28 -0.86
C VAL A 42 1.16 5.78 -0.89
N HIS A 43 1.19 6.44 0.27
CA HIS A 43 0.99 7.88 0.37
C HIS A 43 2.07 8.66 -0.40
N SER A 44 3.35 8.27 -0.33
CA SER A 44 4.41 8.99 -1.06
C SER A 44 4.39 8.78 -2.58
N GLU A 45 3.79 7.68 -3.05
CA GLU A 45 3.91 7.21 -4.44
C GLU A 45 2.67 7.47 -5.31
N THR A 46 1.57 7.88 -4.70
CA THR A 46 0.27 8.11 -5.37
C THR A 46 -0.27 9.47 -4.97
N SER A 47 -1.28 10.02 -5.64
CA SER A 47 -1.88 11.32 -5.28
C SER A 47 -3.38 11.37 -5.57
N GLY A 48 -4.06 12.44 -5.12
CA GLY A 48 -5.47 12.69 -5.40
C GLY A 48 -6.43 11.60 -4.88
N HIS A 49 -7.56 11.43 -5.57
CA HIS A 49 -8.57 10.43 -5.23
C HIS A 49 -8.05 8.99 -5.30
N TYR A 50 -7.10 8.75 -6.20
CA TYR A 50 -6.46 7.44 -6.31
C TYR A 50 -5.73 7.06 -5.02
N ARG A 51 -4.94 7.98 -4.43
CA ARG A 51 -4.34 7.78 -3.11
C ARG A 51 -5.40 7.53 -2.04
N ALA A 52 -6.42 8.38 -1.99
CA ALA A 52 -7.47 8.29 -0.98
C ALA A 52 -8.16 6.92 -1.00
N PHE A 53 -8.46 6.39 -2.19
CA PHE A 53 -9.05 5.07 -2.38
C PHE A 53 -8.11 3.94 -1.93
N LEU A 54 -6.83 3.98 -2.29
CA LEU A 54 -5.90 2.93 -1.85
C LEU A 54 -5.70 2.94 -0.33
N LEU A 55 -5.61 4.13 0.28
CA LEU A 55 -5.46 4.24 1.74
C LEU A 55 -6.72 3.81 2.50
N SER A 56 -7.92 4.01 1.93
CA SER A 56 -9.16 3.51 2.57
C SER A 56 -9.22 1.98 2.59
N LEU A 57 -8.76 1.32 1.53
CA LEU A 57 -8.63 -0.14 1.49
C LEU A 57 -7.59 -0.64 2.50
N LEU A 58 -6.43 0.03 2.59
CA LEU A 58 -5.42 -0.34 3.57
C LEU A 58 -5.93 -0.18 5.01
N GLY A 59 -6.80 0.79 5.28
CA GLY A 59 -7.26 1.08 6.64
C GLY A 59 -6.14 1.66 7.53
N PRO A 60 -6.36 1.76 8.85
CA PRO A 60 -5.45 2.45 9.77
C PRO A 60 -4.05 1.83 9.81
N ASN A 61 -3.07 2.65 10.24
CA ASN A 61 -1.73 2.18 10.57
C ASN A 61 -1.81 1.39 11.88
N VAL A 62 -1.42 0.12 11.84
CA VAL A 62 -1.28 -0.77 13.00
C VAL A 62 0.18 -1.16 13.14
#